data_AF-A0A060CE32-F1
#
_entry.id   AF-A0A060CE32-F1
#
_cell.length_a   1.000
_cell.length_b   1.000
_cell.length_c   1.000
_cell.angle_alpha   90.00
_cell.angle_beta   90.00
_cell.angle_gamma   90.00
#
_symmetry.space_group_name_H-M   'P 1'
#
loop_
_entity.id
_entity.type
_entity.pdbx_description
1 polymer ?
#
loop_
_entity_poly.entity_id
_entity_poly.type
_entity_poly.pdbx_seq_one_letter_code
_entity_poly.pdbx_strand_id
1 'polypeptide(L)'
;VLPEYMLAGIPIVASRVDAIPEIISDHENGLLIQPDDAAGVYYAVKKILSDIVLQDKFKKNGNKDVHFRFNAERMAKEHEEMFMNLLK
;
A
#
# COMPACT_ATOMS: atom_id res chain seq x y z
N VAL A 1 -8.18 -0.88 -4.42
CA VAL A 1 -8.25 -1.95 -3.40
C VAL A 1 -7.07 -1.92 -2.42
N LEU A 2 -5.83 -1.65 -2.83
CA LEU A 2 -4.71 -1.67 -1.87
C LEU A 2 -4.83 -0.63 -0.74
N PRO A 3 -5.15 0.66 -1.00
CA PRO A 3 -5.40 1.61 0.08
C PRO A 3 -6.56 1.20 1.01
N GLU A 4 -7.59 0.52 0.48
CA GLU A 4 -8.72 0.02 1.26
C GLU A 4 -8.28 -1.10 2.23
N TYR A 5 -7.37 -1.99 1.80
CA TYR A 5 -6.77 -3.02 2.68
C TYR A 5 -5.84 -2.42 3.73
N MET A 6 -5.08 -1.37 3.37
CA MET A 6 -4.28 -0.60 4.32
C MET A 6 -5.16 0.02 5.42
N LEU A 7 -6.29 0.62 5.03
CA LEU A 7 -7.25 1.19 5.97
C LEU A 7 -7.88 0.12 6.87
N ALA A 8 -8.17 -1.06 6.31
CA ALA A 8 -8.67 -2.21 7.06
C ALA A 8 -7.64 -2.85 8.00
N GLY A 9 -6.38 -2.39 7.98
CA GLY A 9 -5.31 -2.96 8.82
C GLY A 9 -4.97 -4.39 8.43
N ILE A 10 -5.05 -4.72 7.13
CA ILE A 10 -4.75 -6.05 6.61
C ILE A 10 -3.36 -6.00 5.92
N PRO A 11 -2.39 -6.82 6.36
CA PRO A 11 -1.11 -6.94 5.66
C PRO A 11 -1.29 -7.41 4.21
N ILE A 12 -0.50 -6.86 3.29
CA ILE A 12 -0.65 -7.08 1.85
C ILE A 12 0.55 -7.83 1.31
N VAL A 13 0.29 -8.87 0.51
CA VAL A 13 1.24 -9.47 -0.44
C VAL A 13 0.69 -9.15 -1.83
N ALA A 14 1.51 -8.55 -2.69
CA ALA A 14 1.08 -8.17 -4.04
C ALA A 14 2.18 -8.43 -5.08
N SER A 15 1.79 -8.62 -6.33
CA SER A 15 2.74 -8.77 -7.42
C SER A 15 3.38 -7.43 -7.80
N ARG A 16 4.63 -7.49 -8.26
CA ARG A 16 5.39 -6.33 -8.74
C ARG A 16 5.00 -5.99 -10.19
N VAL A 17 3.76 -5.55 -10.39
CA VAL A 17 3.23 -5.18 -11.72
C VAL A 17 2.56 -3.81 -11.68
N ASP A 18 2.58 -3.11 -12.81
CA ASP A 18 1.95 -1.80 -13.01
C ASP A 18 2.31 -0.79 -11.90
N ALA A 19 1.32 -0.07 -11.38
CA ALA A 19 1.48 0.92 -10.31
C ALA A 19 1.54 0.31 -8.90
N ILE A 20 1.48 -1.02 -8.74
CA ILE A 20 1.53 -1.66 -7.41
C ILE A 20 2.81 -1.30 -6.65
N PRO A 21 4.02 -1.29 -7.26
CA PRO A 21 5.25 -0.87 -6.58
C PRO A 21 5.29 0.61 -6.19
N GLU A 22 4.38 1.44 -6.71
CA GLU A 22 4.23 2.82 -6.25
C GLU A 22 3.39 2.89 -4.96
N ILE A 23 2.48 1.94 -4.75
CA ILE A 23 1.60 1.88 -3.57
C ILE A 23 2.27 1.08 -2.44
N ILE A 24 2.88 -0.06 -2.78
CA ILE A 24 3.52 -0.97 -1.82
C ILE A 24 5.02 -0.78 -1.84
N SER A 25 5.56 -0.36 -0.69
CA SER A 25 6.98 -0.35 -0.40
C SER A 25 7.37 -1.70 0.22
N ASP A 26 8.13 -2.48 -0.53
CA ASP A 26 8.55 -3.83 -0.15
C ASP A 26 9.24 -3.85 1.22
N HIS A 27 8.85 -4.79 2.08
CA HIS A 27 9.28 -4.91 3.47
C HIS A 27 8.95 -3.72 4.40
N GLU A 28 8.21 -2.72 3.92
CA GLU A 28 7.81 -1.55 4.74
C GLU A 28 6.32 -1.51 5.03
N ASN A 29 5.46 -1.59 4.01
CA ASN A 29 3.99 -1.58 4.17
C ASN A 29 3.32 -2.83 3.58
N GLY A 30 4.12 -3.76 3.05
CA GLY A 30 3.70 -5.03 2.48
C GLY A 30 4.88 -5.82 1.92
N LEU A 31 4.60 -6.90 1.20
CA LEU A 31 5.60 -7.68 0.47
C LEU A 31 5.29 -7.69 -1.03
N LEU A 32 6.32 -7.49 -1.84
CA LEU A 32 6.23 -7.59 -3.29
C LEU A 32 6.83 -8.90 -3.81
N ILE A 33 6.07 -9.62 -4.63
CA ILE A 33 6.49 -10.86 -5.29
C ILE A 33 6.49 -10.72 -6.82
N GLN A 34 7.16 -11.62 -7.54
CA GLN A 34 7.10 -11.62 -9.00
C GLN A 34 5.72 -12.14 -9.48
N PRO A 35 5.18 -11.63 -10.60
CA PRO A 35 3.99 -12.23 -11.18
C PRO A 35 4.21 -13.73 -11.46
N ASP A 36 3.15 -14.52 -11.31
CA ASP A 36 3.14 -15.98 -11.46
C ASP A 36 4.07 -16.77 -10.51
N ASP A 37 4.64 -16.13 -9.49
CA ASP A 37 5.47 -16.78 -8.46
C ASP A 37 4.61 -17.33 -7.30
N ALA A 38 3.97 -18.48 -7.54
CA ALA A 38 3.15 -19.16 -6.53
C ALA A 38 3.95 -19.51 -5.26
N ALA A 39 5.22 -19.88 -5.40
CA ALA A 39 6.08 -20.20 -4.26
C ALA A 39 6.37 -18.94 -3.44
N GLY A 40 6.69 -17.83 -4.10
CA GLY A 40 6.88 -16.52 -3.48
C GLY A 40 5.68 -16.08 -2.66
N VAL A 41 4.45 -16.23 -3.20
CA VAL A 41 3.21 -15.95 -2.47
C VAL A 41 3.11 -16.80 -1.20
N TYR A 42 3.34 -18.11 -1.30
CA TYR A 42 3.30 -19.01 -0.14
C TYR A 42 4.29 -18.58 0.96
N TYR A 43 5.55 -18.32 0.61
CA TYR A 43 6.56 -17.93 1.59
C TYR A 43 6.29 -16.55 2.18
N ALA A 44 5.80 -15.59 1.39
CA ALA A 44 5.42 -14.25 1.86
C ALA A 44 4.28 -14.30 2.88
N VAL A 45 3.20 -15.03 2.56
CA VAL A 45 2.07 -15.20 3.47
C VAL A 45 2.51 -15.93 4.74
N LYS A 46 3.28 -17.03 4.61
CA LYS A 46 3.82 -17.77 5.76
C LYS A 46 4.64 -16.86 6.68
N LYS A 47 5.51 -16.02 6.11
CA LYS A 47 6.33 -15.06 6.87
C LYS A 47 5.46 -14.11 7.69
N ILE A 48 4.46 -13.49 7.06
CA ILE A 48 3.52 -12.57 7.74
C ILE A 48 2.75 -13.25 8.86
N LEU A 49 2.33 -14.50 8.66
CA LEU A 49 1.59 -15.25 9.68
C LEU A 49 2.47 -15.68 10.85
N SER A 50 3.77 -15.92 10.62
CA SER A 50 4.72 -16.35 11.65
C SER A 50 5.39 -15.22 12.43
N ASP A 51 5.31 -13.98 11.94
CA ASP A 51 6.02 -12.83 12.50
C ASP A 51 5.03 -11.71 12.87
N ILE A 52 4.63 -11.68 14.14
CA ILE A 52 3.68 -10.70 14.66
C ILE A 52 4.24 -9.27 14.60
N VAL A 53 5.57 -9.10 14.76
CA VAL A 53 6.22 -7.79 14.71
C VAL A 53 6.16 -7.24 13.29
N LEU A 54 6.42 -8.08 12.29
CA LEU A 54 6.27 -7.72 10.89
C LEU A 54 4.82 -7.39 10.53
N GLN A 55 3.88 -8.18 11.04
CA GLN A 55 2.45 -7.93 10.85
C GLN A 55 2.06 -6.54 11.37
N ASP A 56 2.43 -6.21 12.61
CA ASP A 56 2.13 -4.92 13.21
C ASP A 56 2.84 -3.76 12.50
N LYS A 57 4.08 -3.98 12.03
CA LYS A 57 4.80 -3.02 11.19
C LYS A 57 3.99 -2.68 9.94
N PHE A 58 3.53 -3.69 9.20
CA PHE A 58 2.78 -3.48 7.96
C PHE A 58 1.45 -2.79 8.19
N LYS A 59 0.70 -3.18 9.23
CA LYS A 59 -0.56 -2.51 9.59
C LYS A 59 -0.35 -1.04 9.91
N LYS A 60 0.65 -0.73 10.74
CA LYS A 60 0.97 0.64 11.16
C LYS A 60 1.41 1.49 9.98
N ASN A 61 2.30 0.97 9.13
CA ASN A 61 2.82 1.70 7.99
C ASN A 61 1.76 1.87 6.90
N GLY A 62 0.98 0.83 6.58
CA GLY A 62 -0.16 0.93 5.67
C GLY A 62 -1.19 1.96 6.13
N ASN A 63 -1.55 1.96 7.42
CA ASN A 63 -2.48 2.95 7.97
C ASN A 63 -1.94 4.40 7.84
N LYS A 64 -0.64 4.62 8.06
CA LYS A 64 -0.02 5.92 7.77
C LYS A 64 -0.13 6.26 6.29
N ASP A 65 0.25 5.33 5.41
CA ASP A 65 0.27 5.59 3.96
C ASP A 65 -1.12 5.93 3.41
N VAL A 66 -2.18 5.24 3.83
CA VAL A 66 -3.54 5.58 3.38
C VAL A 66 -3.96 6.98 3.80
N HIS A 67 -3.61 7.42 5.02
CA HIS A 67 -3.95 8.75 5.51
C HIS A 67 -3.08 9.88 4.95
N PHE A 68 -1.81 9.62 4.64
CA PHE A 68 -0.92 10.66 4.11
C PHE A 68 -0.89 10.72 2.59
N ARG A 69 -0.90 9.56 1.91
CA ARG A 69 -0.71 9.48 0.45
C ARG A 69 -2.02 9.33 -0.30
N PHE A 70 -2.98 8.59 0.24
CA PHE A 70 -4.22 8.22 -0.47
C PHE A 70 -5.48 8.83 0.13
N ASN A 71 -5.35 9.97 0.81
CA ASN A 71 -6.45 10.72 1.39
C ASN A 71 -7.23 11.48 0.31
N ALA A 72 -8.52 11.13 0.16
CA ALA A 72 -9.39 11.71 -0.86
C ALA A 72 -9.65 13.22 -0.67
N GLU A 73 -9.78 13.69 0.56
CA GLU A 73 -10.02 15.10 0.86
C GLU A 73 -8.79 15.95 0.48
N ARG A 74 -7.59 15.48 0.87
CA ARG A 74 -6.32 16.10 0.45
C ARG A 74 -6.22 16.16 -1.07
N MET A 75 -6.46 15.03 -1.74
CA MET A 75 -6.38 14.96 -3.20
C MET A 75 -7.37 15.91 -3.87
N ALA A 76 -8.63 15.96 -3.42
CA ALA A 76 -9.64 16.85 -3.99
C ALA A 76 -9.19 18.32 -3.89
N LYS A 77 -8.68 18.74 -2.73
CA LYS A 77 -8.17 20.09 -2.51
C LYS A 77 -6.97 20.42 -3.39
N GLU A 78 -5.98 19.52 -3.49
CA GLU A 78 -4.79 19.72 -4.32
C GLU A 78 -5.15 19.85 -5.82
N HIS A 79 -6.13 19.09 -6.30
CA HIS A 79 -6.62 19.20 -7.68
C HIS A 79 -7.42 20.48 -7.92
N GLU A 80 -8.25 20.89 -6.96
CA GLU A 80 -8.97 22.18 -7.02
C GLU A 80 -7.99 23.35 -7.14
N GLU A 81 -6.96 23.38 -6.29
CA GLU A 81 -5.90 24.40 -6.33
C GLU A 81 -5.19 24.42 -7.69
N MET A 82 -4.89 23.24 -8.25
CA MET A 82 -4.29 23.12 -9.58
C MET A 82 -5.19 23.71 -10.67
N PHE A 83 -6.49 23.37 -10.69
CA PHE A 83 -7.43 23.90 -11.67
C PHE A 83 -7.59 25.43 -11.54
N MET A 84 -7.66 25.93 -10.30
CA MET A 84 -7.75 27.37 -10.04
C MET A 84 -6.50 28.13 -10.48
N ASN A 85 -5.32 27.49 -10.46
CA ASN A 85 -4.09 28.09 -10.96
C ASN A 85 -4.02 28.12 -12.49
N LEU A 86 -4.66 27.18 -13.20
CA LEU A 86 -4.73 27.18 -14.66
C LEU A 86 -5.74 28.20 -15.23
N LEU A 87 -6.70 28.64 -14.42
CA LEU A 87 -7.72 29.64 -14.81
C LEU A 87 -7.29 31.10 -14.54
N LYS A 88 -6.14 31.31 -13.89
CA LYS A 88 -5.54 32.64 -13.69
C LYS A 88 -4.69 33.02 -14.90
#